data_AF-A0A258FQS3-F1
#
_entry.id   AF-A0A258FQS3-F1
#
_cell.length_a   1.000
_cell.length_b   1.000
_cell.length_c   1.000
_cell.angle_alpha   90.00
_cell.angle_beta   90.00
_cell.angle_gamma   90.00
#
_symmetry.space_group_name_H-M   'P 1'
#
loop_
_entity.id
_entity.type
_entity.pdbx_description
1 polymer ?
#
loop_
_entity_poly.entity_id
_entity_poly.type
_entity_poly.pdbx_seq_one_letter_code
_entity_poly.pdbx_strand_id
1 'polypeptide(L)'
;MTLRMAFQGELGSNSHEACRTHFPDYEPVPNAVFEDAFDAVKSGDCQLGLIPVENSIAGRVADVHHLLPRSGLKIVGERFKPIHFNLMANRGVKLEEVRTVASMPGLDILMRDIEDEHHNTTRFLVMSADPNPPPPPFTERCVTSFVFRVRNVPAALYKAMGGFATAGVNITKLESYMEDGAWTATMFYAEADGRPEDRGLALAFEELGFFSEKFEILGVYPADPFRDRP
;
A
#
# COMPACT_ATOMS: atom_id res chain seq x y z
N MET A 1 26.00 -9.98 0.29
CA MET A 1 24.93 -9.90 1.32
C MET A 1 23.62 -10.21 0.64
N THR A 2 22.76 -11.00 1.27
CA THR A 2 21.40 -11.26 0.79
C THR A 2 20.57 -9.99 0.97
N LEU A 3 19.74 -9.64 -0.02
CA LEU A 3 18.83 -8.51 0.11
C LEU A 3 17.71 -8.86 1.10
N ARG A 4 17.26 -7.91 1.91
CA ARG A 4 16.29 -8.13 2.99
C ARG A 4 15.08 -7.24 2.82
N MET A 5 13.89 -7.78 3.10
CA MET A 5 12.62 -7.08 2.94
C MET A 5 11.80 -7.12 4.23
N ALA A 6 11.56 -5.95 4.83
CA ALA A 6 10.75 -5.83 6.03
C ALA A 6 9.27 -5.97 5.71
N PHE A 7 8.51 -6.63 6.59
CA PHE A 7 7.05 -6.60 6.56
C PHE A 7 6.50 -6.67 7.99
N GLN A 8 5.24 -6.26 8.18
CA GLN A 8 4.53 -6.42 9.45
C GLN A 8 3.79 -7.77 9.48
N GLY A 9 3.95 -8.50 10.59
CA GLY A 9 3.34 -9.79 10.84
C GLY A 9 4.38 -10.89 11.10
N GLU A 10 3.90 -12.13 11.09
CA GLU A 10 4.73 -13.31 11.35
C GLU A 10 5.06 -14.09 10.07
N LEU A 11 6.02 -15.02 10.16
CA LEU A 11 6.30 -15.96 9.09
C LEU A 11 5.05 -16.83 8.83
N GLY A 12 4.70 -16.98 7.55
CA GLY A 12 3.47 -17.66 7.11
C GLY A 12 2.24 -16.74 7.00
N SER A 13 2.36 -15.47 7.39
CA SER A 13 1.31 -14.47 7.13
C SER A 13 1.14 -14.18 5.63
N ASN A 14 0.03 -13.54 5.27
CA ASN A 14 -0.19 -13.08 3.88
C ASN A 14 0.91 -12.12 3.40
N SER A 15 1.45 -11.28 4.28
CA SER A 15 2.58 -10.39 3.99
C SER A 15 3.86 -11.18 3.70
N HIS A 16 4.16 -12.22 4.51
CA HIS A 16 5.29 -13.12 4.27
C HIS A 16 5.18 -13.81 2.90
N GLU A 17 4.01 -14.37 2.58
CA GLU A 17 3.77 -15.03 1.30
C GLU A 17 3.86 -14.04 0.12
N ALA A 18 3.40 -12.80 0.31
CA ALA A 18 3.54 -11.74 -0.70
C ALA A 18 5.02 -11.40 -0.96
N CYS A 19 5.85 -11.29 0.09
CA CYS A 19 7.30 -11.12 -0.05
C CYS A 19 7.91 -12.25 -0.87
N ARG A 20 7.64 -13.52 -0.50
CA ARG A 20 8.20 -14.68 -1.20
C ARG A 20 7.75 -14.80 -2.65
N THR A 21 6.51 -14.41 -2.94
CA THR A 21 5.94 -14.52 -4.29
C THR A 21 6.48 -13.44 -5.23
N HIS A 22 6.53 -12.19 -4.76
CA HIS A 22 6.89 -11.05 -5.61
C HIS A 22 8.37 -10.69 -5.56
N PHE A 23 9.09 -11.12 -4.53
CA PHE A 23 10.50 -10.78 -4.28
C PHE A 23 11.29 -12.03 -3.84
N PRO A 24 11.41 -13.07 -4.70
CA PRO A 24 12.05 -14.33 -4.33
C PRO A 24 13.54 -14.19 -3.99
N ASP A 25 14.19 -13.12 -4.46
CA ASP A 25 15.60 -12.81 -4.20
C ASP A 25 15.82 -12.07 -2.86
N TYR A 26 14.74 -11.74 -2.14
CA TYR A 26 14.79 -11.06 -0.85
C TYR A 26 14.48 -12.04 0.28
N GLU A 27 15.24 -11.93 1.36
CA GLU A 27 14.93 -12.58 2.63
C GLU A 27 13.84 -11.79 3.37
N PRO A 28 12.65 -12.36 3.63
CA PRO A 28 11.59 -11.67 4.36
C PRO A 28 11.95 -11.52 5.85
N VAL A 29 11.79 -10.31 6.39
CA VAL A 29 12.07 -9.98 7.79
C VAL A 29 10.76 -9.58 8.49
N PRO A 30 10.21 -10.44 9.38
CA PRO A 30 8.98 -10.14 10.11
C PRO A 30 9.20 -9.07 11.18
N ASN A 31 8.19 -8.24 11.41
CA ASN A 31 8.17 -7.22 12.45
C ASN A 31 6.80 -7.21 13.15
N ALA A 32 6.79 -6.87 14.44
CA ALA A 32 5.55 -6.92 15.24
C ALA A 32 4.56 -5.83 14.82
N VAL A 33 5.04 -4.60 14.59
CA VAL A 33 4.24 -3.44 14.19
C VAL A 33 4.79 -2.79 12.91
N PHE A 34 4.02 -1.88 12.31
CA PHE A 34 4.40 -1.22 11.05
C PHE A 34 5.60 -0.29 11.23
N GLU A 35 5.69 0.37 12.38
CA GLU A 35 6.76 1.29 12.73
C GLU A 35 8.12 0.57 12.73
N ASP A 36 8.19 -0.62 13.31
CA ASP A 36 9.40 -1.46 13.30
C ASP A 36 9.81 -1.82 11.86
N ALA A 37 8.85 -2.19 11.02
CA ALA A 37 9.11 -2.48 9.61
C ALA A 37 9.63 -1.24 8.86
N PHE A 38 9.10 -0.05 9.16
CA PHE A 38 9.61 1.20 8.59
C PHE A 38 10.99 1.56 9.10
N ASP A 39 11.24 1.37 10.39
CA ASP A 39 12.55 1.64 11.00
C ASP A 39 13.63 0.72 10.45
N ALA A 40 13.31 -0.56 10.21
CA ALA A 40 14.21 -1.50 9.55
C ALA A 40 14.58 -1.07 8.12
N VAL A 41 13.67 -0.43 7.38
CA VAL A 41 13.97 0.12 6.05
C VAL A 41 14.78 1.41 6.17
N LYS A 42 14.41 2.31 7.08
CA LYS A 42 15.13 3.57 7.33
C LYS A 42 16.57 3.37 7.80
N SER A 43 16.82 2.37 8.64
CA SER A 43 18.16 2.05 9.16
C SER A 43 19.07 1.41 8.11
N GLY A 44 18.50 0.89 7.02
CA GLY A 44 19.19 0.10 6.01
C GLY A 44 19.32 -1.38 6.36
N ASP A 45 18.76 -1.84 7.49
CA ASP A 45 18.73 -3.27 7.86
C ASP A 45 17.94 -4.11 6.83
N CYS A 46 16.93 -3.49 6.21
CA CYS A 46 16.18 -3.98 5.06
C CYS A 46 16.26 -2.97 3.91
N GLN A 47 16.40 -3.46 2.68
CA GLN A 47 16.46 -2.58 1.50
C GLN A 47 15.08 -2.10 1.06
N LEU A 48 14.04 -2.89 1.34
CA LEU A 48 12.66 -2.58 1.01
C LEU A 48 11.71 -2.98 2.15
N GLY A 49 10.54 -2.36 2.18
CA GLY A 49 9.40 -2.76 3.00
C GLY A 49 8.21 -3.17 2.15
N LEU A 50 7.47 -4.22 2.55
CA LEU A 50 6.20 -4.61 1.93
C LEU A 50 5.04 -4.37 2.91
N ILE A 51 4.16 -3.45 2.56
CA ILE A 51 3.23 -2.84 3.51
C ILE A 51 1.79 -2.99 3.01
N PRO A 52 0.95 -3.82 3.65
CA PRO A 52 -0.47 -3.90 3.31
C PRO A 52 -1.16 -2.57 3.60
N VAL A 53 -1.87 -2.04 2.62
CA VAL A 53 -2.60 -0.75 2.75
C VAL A 53 -4.10 -0.90 2.63
N GLU A 54 -4.55 -1.89 1.88
CA GLU A 54 -5.97 -2.03 1.54
C GLU A 54 -6.31 -3.49 1.29
N ASN A 55 -7.49 -3.89 1.74
CA ASN A 55 -8.09 -5.19 1.46
C ASN A 55 -9.48 -4.98 0.84
N SER A 56 -9.81 -5.75 -0.19
CA SER A 56 -11.06 -5.59 -0.93
C SER A 56 -12.32 -5.90 -0.12
N ILE A 57 -12.21 -6.63 1.00
CA ILE A 57 -13.33 -7.01 1.87
C ILE A 57 -13.31 -6.21 3.18
N ALA A 58 -12.17 -6.20 3.87
CA ALA A 58 -12.02 -5.53 5.16
C ALA A 58 -11.80 -4.01 5.03
N GLY A 59 -11.57 -3.50 3.82
CA GLY A 59 -11.26 -2.11 3.55
C GLY A 59 -9.82 -1.75 3.89
N ARG A 60 -9.59 -0.47 4.21
CA ARG A 60 -8.26 0.06 4.51
C ARG A 60 -7.64 -0.50 5.79
N VAL A 61 -6.32 -0.60 5.80
CA VAL A 61 -5.57 -0.93 7.02
C VAL A 61 -5.39 0.36 7.83
N ALA A 62 -6.15 0.48 8.93
CA ALA A 62 -6.48 1.75 9.58
C ALA A 62 -5.28 2.60 10.06
N ASP A 63 -4.12 1.98 10.32
CA ASP A 63 -2.95 2.70 10.86
C ASP A 63 -1.96 3.18 9.79
N VAL A 64 -1.89 2.51 8.64
CA VAL A 64 -0.80 2.74 7.68
C VAL A 64 -0.89 4.11 7.02
N HIS A 65 -2.10 4.60 6.70
CA HIS A 65 -2.29 5.90 6.04
C HIS A 65 -1.81 7.10 6.87
N HIS A 66 -1.79 6.98 8.20
CA HIS A 66 -1.24 8.01 9.08
C HIS A 66 0.30 7.94 9.16
N LEU A 67 0.86 6.74 9.00
CA LEU A 67 2.29 6.50 9.12
C LEU A 67 3.04 6.76 7.80
N LEU A 68 2.45 6.44 6.64
CA LEU A 68 3.09 6.63 5.32
C LEU A 68 3.69 8.05 5.13
N PRO A 69 2.95 9.14 5.39
CA PRO A 69 3.45 10.50 5.15
C PRO A 69 4.53 10.93 6.14
N ARG A 70 4.63 10.25 7.29
CA ARG A 70 5.61 10.53 8.36
C ARG A 70 6.79 9.56 8.33
N SER A 71 6.71 8.50 7.51
CA SER A 71 7.71 7.44 7.45
C SER A 71 9.07 7.93 6.91
N GLY A 72 9.07 8.97 6.08
CA GLY A 72 10.25 9.42 5.33
C GLY A 72 10.65 8.47 4.19
N LEU A 73 9.87 7.41 3.94
CA LEU A 73 10.11 6.43 2.90
C LEU A 73 9.39 6.83 1.60
N LYS A 74 9.90 6.34 0.47
CA LYS A 74 9.30 6.51 -0.85
C LYS A 74 8.63 5.23 -1.33
N ILE A 75 7.47 5.36 -1.96
CA ILE A 75 6.76 4.24 -2.58
C ILE A 75 7.39 3.98 -3.94
N VAL A 76 7.90 2.77 -4.15
CA VAL A 76 8.64 2.36 -5.36
C VAL A 76 7.91 1.27 -6.14
N GLY A 77 6.75 0.83 -5.66
CA GLY A 77 5.94 -0.20 -6.29
C GLY A 77 4.69 -0.51 -5.50
N GLU A 78 3.83 -1.30 -6.11
CA GLU A 78 2.69 -1.92 -5.45
C GLU A 78 2.56 -3.37 -5.88
N ARG A 79 1.91 -4.20 -5.08
CA ARG A 79 1.60 -5.60 -5.40
C ARG A 79 0.21 -5.96 -4.91
N PHE A 80 -0.45 -6.86 -5.63
CA PHE A 80 -1.77 -7.36 -5.26
C PHE A 80 -1.69 -8.86 -5.01
N LYS A 81 -2.17 -9.30 -3.84
CA LYS A 81 -2.22 -10.70 -3.46
C LYS A 81 -3.67 -11.14 -3.25
N PRO A 82 -4.19 -12.06 -4.08
CA PRO A 82 -5.40 -12.81 -3.75
C PRO A 82 -5.23 -13.57 -2.42
N ILE A 83 -6.27 -13.51 -1.60
CA ILE A 83 -6.28 -14.09 -0.27
C ILE A 83 -7.11 -15.37 -0.31
N HIS A 84 -6.45 -16.46 0.05
CA HIS A 84 -7.04 -17.79 0.17
C HIS A 84 -6.89 -18.26 1.61
N PHE A 85 -7.96 -18.82 2.17
CA PHE A 85 -7.96 -19.39 3.50
C PHE A 85 -7.94 -20.91 3.40
N ASN A 86 -7.03 -21.53 4.16
CA ASN A 86 -6.91 -22.98 4.23
C ASN A 86 -7.29 -23.44 5.64
N LEU A 87 -8.13 -24.46 5.75
CA LEU A 87 -8.36 -25.17 7.01
C LEU A 87 -7.20 -26.13 7.24
N MET A 88 -6.54 -26.05 8.39
CA MET A 88 -5.36 -26.85 8.69
C MET A 88 -5.46 -27.52 10.07
N ALA A 89 -4.84 -28.69 10.25
CA ALA A 89 -4.81 -29.45 11.50
C ALA A 89 -3.50 -30.23 11.68
N ASN A 90 -3.25 -30.74 12.88
CA ASN A 90 -2.08 -31.62 13.12
C ASN A 90 -2.17 -32.88 12.25
N ARG A 91 -0.99 -33.41 11.91
CA ARG A 91 -0.89 -34.60 11.06
C ARG A 91 -1.71 -35.76 11.59
N GLY A 92 -2.58 -36.30 10.72
CA GLY A 92 -3.44 -37.45 11.03
C GLY A 92 -4.81 -37.11 11.64
N VAL A 93 -5.07 -35.85 11.97
CA VAL A 93 -6.41 -35.39 12.41
C VAL A 93 -7.36 -35.41 11.21
N LYS A 94 -8.55 -35.95 11.40
CA LYS A 94 -9.63 -35.94 10.40
C LYS A 94 -10.57 -34.76 10.62
N LEU A 95 -11.23 -34.33 9.53
CA LEU A 95 -12.18 -33.22 9.57
C LEU A 95 -13.33 -33.44 10.58
N GLU A 96 -13.81 -34.68 10.71
CA GLU A 96 -14.86 -35.07 11.67
C GLU A 96 -14.46 -34.90 13.14
N GLU A 97 -13.17 -34.78 13.44
CA GLU A 97 -12.64 -34.61 14.80
C GLU A 97 -12.50 -33.13 15.19
N VAL A 98 -12.64 -32.20 14.23
CA VAL A 98 -12.48 -30.76 14.43
C VAL A 98 -13.69 -30.19 15.19
N ARG A 99 -13.45 -29.56 16.34
CA ARG A 99 -14.48 -28.90 17.16
C ARG A 99 -14.32 -27.39 17.26
N THR A 100 -13.10 -26.90 17.10
CA THR A 100 -12.74 -25.49 17.22
C THR A 100 -11.71 -25.16 16.15
N VAL A 101 -11.84 -23.98 15.55
CA VAL A 101 -10.92 -23.49 14.51
C VAL A 101 -10.21 -22.24 15.04
N ALA A 102 -8.89 -22.20 14.91
CA ALA A 102 -8.04 -21.06 15.21
C ALA A 102 -6.96 -20.94 14.13
N SER A 103 -6.51 -19.71 13.86
CA SER A 103 -5.49 -19.44 12.85
C SER A 103 -4.10 -19.73 13.41
N MET A 104 -3.38 -20.72 12.86
CA MET A 104 -2.03 -21.10 13.30
C MET A 104 -1.18 -21.62 12.12
N PRO A 105 0.14 -21.32 12.08
CA PRO A 105 1.05 -21.88 11.08
C PRO A 105 1.49 -23.33 11.41
N GLY A 106 2.04 -24.03 10.41
CA GLY A 106 2.77 -25.31 10.62
C GLY A 106 1.94 -26.59 10.68
N LEU A 107 0.75 -26.60 10.07
CA LEU A 107 -0.23 -27.70 10.13
C LEU A 107 -0.44 -28.36 8.74
N ASP A 108 -1.09 -29.53 8.70
CA ASP A 108 -1.53 -30.18 7.47
C ASP A 108 -2.84 -29.57 6.98
N ILE A 109 -2.96 -29.30 5.68
CA ILE A 109 -4.18 -28.73 5.10
C ILE A 109 -5.28 -29.80 5.02
N LEU A 110 -6.40 -29.59 5.72
CA LEU A 110 -7.60 -30.41 5.65
C LEU A 110 -8.52 -30.00 4.49
N MET A 111 -8.61 -28.71 4.21
CA MET A 111 -9.44 -28.14 3.15
C MET A 111 -8.80 -26.85 2.63
N ARG A 112 -8.85 -26.64 1.32
CA ARG A 112 -8.34 -25.43 0.67
C ARG A 112 -9.48 -24.51 0.31
N ASP A 113 -9.16 -23.23 0.20
CA ASP A 113 -10.02 -22.19 -0.36
C ASP A 113 -11.40 -22.15 0.32
N ILE A 114 -11.39 -22.13 1.67
CA ILE A 114 -12.60 -22.17 2.51
C ILE A 114 -13.28 -20.81 2.64
N GLU A 115 -12.72 -19.76 2.04
CA GLU A 115 -13.32 -18.43 2.06
C GLU A 115 -14.68 -18.39 1.38
N ASP A 116 -15.60 -17.62 1.95
CA ASP A 116 -16.91 -17.37 1.35
C ASP A 116 -16.78 -16.47 0.10
N GLU A 117 -15.82 -15.52 0.12
CA GLU A 117 -15.62 -14.51 -0.92
C GLU A 117 -14.29 -14.71 -1.65
N HIS A 118 -14.34 -15.34 -2.83
CA HIS A 118 -13.15 -15.70 -3.61
C HIS A 118 -12.42 -14.52 -4.29
N HIS A 119 -13.01 -13.32 -4.25
CA HIS A 119 -12.38 -12.12 -4.82
C HIS A 119 -11.57 -11.33 -3.78
N ASN A 120 -11.34 -11.88 -2.59
CA ASN A 120 -10.58 -11.22 -1.54
C ASN A 120 -9.14 -10.93 -1.99
N THR A 121 -8.76 -9.66 -2.04
CA THR A 121 -7.42 -9.23 -2.47
C THR A 121 -6.87 -8.20 -1.50
N THR A 122 -5.61 -8.36 -1.11
CA THR A 122 -4.87 -7.34 -0.37
C THR A 122 -3.88 -6.65 -1.30
N ARG A 123 -3.88 -5.32 -1.26
CA ARG A 123 -2.91 -4.45 -1.93
C ARG A 123 -1.79 -4.08 -0.96
N PHE A 124 -0.56 -4.18 -1.45
CA PHE A 124 0.66 -3.86 -0.74
C PHE A 124 1.40 -2.74 -1.45
N LEU A 125 2.04 -1.85 -0.69
CA LEU A 125 3.01 -0.90 -1.19
C LEU A 125 4.42 -1.40 -0.92
N VAL A 126 5.31 -1.17 -1.89
CA VAL A 126 6.74 -1.43 -1.78
C VAL A 126 7.41 -0.11 -1.42
N MET A 127 8.12 -0.08 -0.30
CA MET A 127 8.71 1.15 0.24
C MET A 127 10.23 1.07 0.27
N SER A 128 10.90 2.19 0.01
CA SER A 128 12.36 2.34 0.05
C SER A 128 12.77 3.57 0.85
N ALA A 129 13.94 3.51 1.50
CA ALA A 129 14.56 4.66 2.15
C ALA A 129 15.36 5.56 1.19
N ASP A 130 15.50 5.18 -0.08
CA ASP A 130 16.08 6.05 -1.10
C ASP A 130 15.19 7.29 -1.26
N PRO A 131 15.70 8.51 -1.00
CA PRO A 131 14.91 9.73 -1.16
C PRO A 131 14.60 10.05 -2.62
N ASN A 132 15.39 9.52 -3.57
CA ASN A 132 15.27 9.75 -5.01
C ASN A 132 15.34 8.41 -5.77
N PRO A 133 14.36 7.50 -5.54
CA PRO A 133 14.37 6.21 -6.22
C PRO A 133 14.30 6.42 -7.74
N PRO A 134 14.90 5.53 -8.53
CA PRO A 134 14.88 5.66 -9.99
C PRO A 134 13.44 5.68 -10.49
N PRO A 135 13.08 6.64 -11.37
CA PRO A 135 11.73 6.71 -11.90
C PRO A 135 11.43 5.48 -12.78
N PRO A 136 10.17 5.03 -12.85
CA PRO A 136 9.77 3.98 -13.77
C PRO A 136 10.11 4.33 -15.23
N PRO A 137 10.52 3.35 -16.07
CA PRO A 137 10.75 3.59 -17.49
C PRO A 137 9.54 4.23 -18.16
N PHE A 138 9.73 5.20 -19.05
CA PHE A 138 8.66 5.95 -19.72
C PHE A 138 7.62 5.08 -20.46
N THR A 139 7.99 3.83 -20.79
CA THR A 139 7.15 2.83 -21.46
C THR A 139 6.12 2.17 -20.56
N GLU A 140 6.22 2.32 -19.24
CA GLU A 140 5.30 1.68 -18.29
C GLU A 140 4.12 2.59 -17.93
N ARG A 141 2.98 2.02 -17.55
CA ARG A 141 1.94 2.78 -16.86
C ARG A 141 2.38 3.02 -15.42
N CYS A 142 2.12 4.22 -14.91
CA CYS A 142 2.54 4.58 -13.55
C CYS A 142 1.35 5.05 -12.71
N VAL A 143 1.55 4.92 -11.40
CA VAL A 143 0.74 5.57 -10.38
C VAL A 143 1.64 6.56 -9.65
N THR A 144 1.10 7.74 -9.39
CA THR A 144 1.73 8.73 -8.50
C THR A 144 0.92 8.83 -7.21
N SER A 145 1.52 8.45 -6.08
CA SER A 145 0.94 8.68 -4.76
C SER A 145 1.46 9.99 -4.17
N PHE A 146 0.58 10.77 -3.59
CA PHE A 146 0.91 12.05 -2.98
C PHE A 146 -0.01 12.38 -1.81
N VAL A 147 0.45 13.30 -0.97
CA VAL A 147 -0.34 13.88 0.10
C VAL A 147 -0.46 15.37 -0.07
N PHE A 148 -1.59 15.93 0.35
CA PHE A 148 -1.78 17.37 0.35
C PHE A 148 -2.66 17.83 1.51
N ARG A 149 -2.47 19.08 1.91
CA ARG A 149 -3.33 19.79 2.86
C ARG A 149 -4.06 20.88 2.11
N VAL A 150 -5.38 20.83 2.12
CA VAL A 150 -6.18 21.94 1.57
C VAL A 150 -6.18 23.12 2.53
N ARG A 151 -6.30 24.33 1.98
CA ARG A 151 -6.57 25.54 2.77
C ARG A 151 -7.94 25.44 3.43
N ASN A 152 -8.12 26.05 4.61
CA ASN A 152 -9.42 26.10 5.28
C ASN A 152 -10.36 27.17 4.66
N VAL A 153 -10.82 26.93 3.43
CA VAL A 153 -11.76 27.80 2.70
C VAL A 153 -12.92 26.98 2.11
N PRO A 154 -14.10 27.57 1.87
CA PRO A 154 -15.20 26.87 1.23
C PRO A 154 -14.79 26.27 -0.13
N ALA A 155 -15.25 25.04 -0.37
CA ALA A 155 -14.96 24.24 -1.57
C ALA A 155 -13.47 23.95 -1.81
N ALA A 156 -12.62 23.97 -0.78
CA ALA A 156 -11.17 23.79 -0.95
C ALA A 156 -10.80 22.47 -1.63
N LEU A 157 -11.41 21.35 -1.21
CA LEU A 157 -11.17 20.05 -1.87
C LEU A 157 -11.64 20.05 -3.33
N TYR A 158 -12.82 20.61 -3.62
CA TYR A 158 -13.32 20.71 -5.00
C TYR A 158 -12.36 21.50 -5.89
N LYS A 159 -11.84 22.64 -5.40
CA LYS A 159 -10.86 23.46 -6.11
C LYS A 159 -9.55 22.72 -6.31
N ALA A 160 -9.04 22.05 -5.27
CA ALA A 160 -7.83 21.25 -5.34
C ALA A 160 -7.92 20.12 -6.39
N MET A 161 -9.10 19.53 -6.59
CA MET A 161 -9.33 18.45 -7.55
C MET A 161 -9.67 18.93 -8.98
N GLY A 162 -9.94 20.23 -9.18
CA GLY A 162 -10.37 20.78 -10.47
C GLY A 162 -9.39 20.56 -11.61
N GLY A 163 -8.09 20.69 -11.34
CA GLY A 163 -7.04 20.48 -12.33
C GLY A 163 -7.00 19.04 -12.87
N PHE A 164 -7.22 18.05 -12.00
CA PHE A 164 -7.25 16.63 -12.43
C PHE A 164 -8.42 16.36 -13.37
N ALA A 165 -9.60 16.89 -13.04
CA ALA A 165 -10.80 16.71 -13.86
C ALA A 165 -10.67 17.36 -15.24
N THR A 166 -10.15 18.59 -15.30
CA THR A 166 -10.01 19.33 -16.57
C THR A 166 -8.85 18.82 -17.44
N ALA A 167 -7.82 18.24 -16.82
CA ALA A 167 -6.69 17.62 -17.50
C ALA A 167 -6.94 16.16 -17.92
N GLY A 168 -8.11 15.58 -17.58
CA GLY A 168 -8.44 14.19 -17.90
C GLY A 168 -7.58 13.17 -17.14
N VAL A 169 -7.12 13.53 -15.93
CA VAL A 169 -6.31 12.67 -15.08
C VAL A 169 -7.20 11.89 -14.12
N ASN A 170 -7.06 10.57 -14.15
CA ASN A 170 -7.83 9.68 -13.28
C ASN A 170 -7.22 9.64 -11.88
N ILE A 171 -8.05 9.88 -10.85
CA ILE A 171 -7.69 9.69 -9.44
C ILE A 171 -8.22 8.33 -9.01
N THR A 172 -7.32 7.41 -8.69
CA THR A 172 -7.68 6.02 -8.34
C THR A 172 -7.89 5.83 -6.84
N LYS A 173 -7.41 6.76 -6.01
CA LYS A 173 -7.62 6.75 -4.55
C LYS A 173 -7.63 8.16 -4.01
N LEU A 174 -8.53 8.44 -3.07
CA LEU A 174 -8.59 9.69 -2.34
C LEU A 174 -9.13 9.43 -0.93
N GLU A 175 -8.30 9.68 0.08
CA GLU A 175 -8.67 9.48 1.48
C GLU A 175 -8.34 10.70 2.31
N SER A 176 -9.31 11.15 3.11
CA SER A 176 -9.09 12.15 4.14
C SER A 176 -8.60 11.51 5.44
N TYR A 177 -7.62 12.12 6.09
CA TYR A 177 -7.22 11.77 7.45
C TYR A 177 -7.01 13.03 8.30
N MET A 178 -7.28 12.89 9.60
CA MET A 178 -7.08 13.98 10.56
C MET A 178 -5.67 13.90 11.12
N GLU A 179 -5.01 15.05 11.25
CA GLU A 179 -3.72 15.13 11.92
C GLU A 179 -3.92 15.55 13.39
N ASP A 180 -3.47 14.70 14.31
CA ASP A 180 -3.35 14.89 15.77
C ASP A 180 -4.16 16.07 16.38
N GLY A 181 -5.47 15.85 16.59
CA GLY A 181 -6.32 16.72 17.41
C GLY A 181 -6.65 18.10 16.82
N ALA A 182 -6.15 18.43 15.62
CA ALA A 182 -6.52 19.66 14.92
C ALA A 182 -7.87 19.49 14.21
N TRP A 183 -8.92 20.08 14.77
CA TRP A 183 -10.29 20.05 14.21
C TRP A 183 -10.46 20.77 12.85
N THR A 184 -9.40 21.37 12.30
CA THR A 184 -9.51 22.37 11.22
C THR A 184 -8.68 22.10 9.96
N ALA A 185 -7.79 21.10 9.93
CA ALA A 185 -6.96 20.81 8.75
C ALA A 185 -7.07 19.35 8.33
N THR A 186 -7.83 19.08 7.26
CA THR A 186 -7.93 17.76 6.64
C THR A 186 -6.72 17.53 5.73
N MET A 187 -5.90 16.54 6.06
CA MET A 187 -4.89 16.01 5.15
C MET A 187 -5.55 15.00 4.23
N PHE A 188 -5.06 14.93 3.00
CA PHE A 188 -5.51 13.96 2.01
C PHE A 188 -4.33 13.12 1.53
N TYR A 189 -4.55 11.82 1.42
CA TYR A 189 -3.73 10.90 0.66
C TYR A 189 -4.44 10.59 -0.64
N ALA A 190 -3.75 10.72 -1.77
CA ALA A 190 -4.32 10.49 -3.07
C ALA A 190 -3.36 9.74 -3.99
N GLU A 191 -3.94 9.06 -4.97
CA GLU A 191 -3.24 8.40 -6.06
C GLU A 191 -3.86 8.80 -7.38
N ALA A 192 -3.01 9.17 -8.34
CA ALA A 192 -3.41 9.48 -9.71
C ALA A 192 -2.66 8.59 -10.70
N ASP A 193 -3.33 8.28 -11.82
CA ASP A 193 -2.71 7.61 -12.95
C ASP A 193 -1.78 8.59 -13.68
N GLY A 194 -0.57 8.15 -13.99
CA GLY A 194 0.44 8.93 -14.72
C GLY A 194 1.65 9.31 -13.87
N ARG A 195 2.59 10.00 -14.54
CA ARG A 195 3.82 10.54 -13.97
C ARG A 195 3.73 12.05 -13.77
N PRO A 196 4.45 12.64 -12.80
CA PRO A 196 4.48 14.10 -12.62
C PRO A 196 4.92 14.87 -13.87
N GLU A 197 5.72 14.26 -14.75
CA GLU A 197 6.18 14.84 -16.02
C GLU A 197 5.12 14.76 -17.13
N ASP A 198 4.10 13.92 -17.00
CA ASP A 198 3.02 13.83 -17.98
C ASP A 198 2.24 15.13 -17.96
N ARG A 199 2.09 15.76 -19.13
CA ARG A 199 1.53 17.12 -19.26
C ARG A 199 0.22 17.32 -18.47
N GLY A 200 -0.69 16.35 -18.51
CA GLY A 200 -1.96 16.43 -17.79
C GLY A 200 -1.77 16.49 -16.28
N LEU A 201 -0.96 15.58 -15.73
CA LEU A 201 -0.70 15.50 -14.30
C LEU A 201 0.18 16.67 -13.81
N ALA A 202 1.13 17.13 -14.63
CA ALA A 202 1.93 18.32 -14.35
C ALA A 202 1.06 19.57 -14.15
N LEU A 203 0.11 19.82 -15.05
CA LEU A 203 -0.84 20.93 -14.95
C LEU A 203 -1.76 20.79 -13.73
N ALA A 204 -2.23 19.57 -13.47
CA ALA A 204 -3.06 19.30 -12.29
C ALA A 204 -2.29 19.55 -10.97
N PHE A 205 -1.01 19.19 -10.90
CA PHE A 205 -0.17 19.45 -9.74
C PHE A 205 0.18 20.93 -9.55
N GLU A 206 0.35 21.69 -10.63
CA GLU A 206 0.51 23.14 -10.54
C GLU A 206 -0.71 23.80 -9.88
N GLU A 207 -1.92 23.43 -10.33
CA GLU A 207 -3.17 23.93 -9.75
C GLU A 207 -3.39 23.44 -8.31
N LEU A 208 -3.11 22.16 -8.04
CA LEU A 208 -3.17 21.59 -6.69
C LEU A 208 -2.26 22.34 -5.71
N GLY A 209 -1.04 22.66 -6.14
CA GLY A 209 -0.07 23.44 -5.36
C GLY A 209 -0.60 24.82 -4.99
N PHE A 210 -1.36 25.47 -5.88
CA PHE A 210 -1.99 26.77 -5.59
C PHE A 210 -3.08 26.68 -4.51
N PHE A 211 -3.88 25.62 -4.50
CA PHE A 211 -4.97 25.42 -3.53
C PHE A 211 -4.58 24.70 -2.24
N SER A 212 -3.33 24.24 -2.14
CA SER A 212 -2.82 23.50 -0.99
C SER A 212 -1.89 24.37 -0.12
N GLU A 213 -1.81 24.03 1.17
CA GLU A 213 -0.81 24.56 2.11
C GLU A 213 0.44 23.67 2.17
N LYS A 214 0.24 22.38 1.95
CA LYS A 214 1.28 21.36 1.86
C LYS A 214 0.95 20.45 0.69
N PHE A 215 1.97 20.07 -0.08
CA PHE A 215 1.89 19.08 -1.14
C PHE A 215 3.21 18.31 -1.16
N GLU A 216 3.15 16.99 -1.21
CA GLU A 216 4.31 16.12 -1.24
C GLU A 216 4.01 14.85 -2.03
N ILE A 217 4.89 14.52 -2.99
CA ILE A 217 4.86 13.25 -3.70
C ILE A 217 5.55 12.18 -2.84
N LEU A 218 4.80 11.13 -2.52
CA LEU A 218 5.28 9.99 -1.74
C LEU A 218 5.93 8.91 -2.63
N GLY A 219 5.54 8.84 -3.90
CA GLY A 219 6.18 7.92 -4.84
C GLY A 219 5.59 8.00 -6.24
N VAL A 220 6.42 7.63 -7.22
CA VAL A 220 6.03 7.42 -8.62
C VAL A 220 6.52 6.03 -8.97
N TYR A 221 5.60 5.13 -9.29
CA TYR A 221 5.92 3.71 -9.41
C TYR A 221 5.09 3.02 -10.49
N PRO A 222 5.54 1.86 -11.01
CA PRO A 222 4.81 1.12 -12.03
C PRO A 222 3.44 0.67 -11.48
N ALA A 223 2.40 0.87 -12.27
CA ALA A 223 1.08 0.31 -12.01
C ALA A 223 1.17 -1.22 -12.08
N ASP A 224 0.70 -1.92 -11.05
CA ASP A 224 0.68 -3.39 -11.10
C ASP A 224 -0.36 -3.86 -12.14
N PRO A 225 -0.05 -4.86 -12.99
CA PRO A 225 -0.98 -5.40 -13.99
C PRO A 225 -2.33 -5.86 -13.42
N PHE A 226 -2.41 -6.12 -12.12
CA PHE A 226 -3.68 -6.42 -11.44
C PHE A 226 -4.73 -5.32 -11.64
N ARG A 227 -4.31 -4.05 -11.80
CA ARG A 227 -5.22 -2.91 -12.05
C ARG A 227 -5.99 -3.00 -13.37
N ASP A 228 -5.50 -3.77 -14.33
CA ASP A 228 -6.14 -3.94 -15.64
C ASP A 228 -7.12 -5.13 -15.67
N ARG A 229 -7.30 -5.85 -14.54
CA ARG A 229 -8.28 -6.91 -14.45
C ARG A 229 -9.71 -6.32 -14.49
N PRO A 230 -10.61 -6.89 -15.30
CA PRO A 230 -11.99 -6.42 -15.42
C PRO A 230 -12.81 -6.64 -14.15
#